data_AF-A0A967HJ95-F1
#
_entry.id   AF-A0A967HJ95-F1
#
_cell.length_a   1.000
_cell.length_b   1.000
_cell.length_c   1.000
_cell.angle_alpha   90.00
_cell.angle_beta   90.00
_cell.angle_gamma   90.00
#
_symmetry.space_group_name_H-M   'P 1'
#
loop_
_entity.id
_entity.type
_entity.pdbx_description
1 polymer ?
#
loop_
_entity_poly.entity_id
_entity_poly.type
_entity_poly.pdbx_seq_one_letter_code
_entity_poly.pdbx_strand_id
1 'polypeptide(L)'
;ALTPVYPGAPDSTVFYVELPAPLEAGDSLDAVIDWTARLATEPRRQGRAGRHYNWAHWYPRIAVYGADGWEYRPHIRPGELNGTFGRYDVTLELPADHVL
;
A
#
# COMPACT_ATOMS: atom_id res chain seq x y z
N ALA A 1 14.15 4.01 -12.61
CA ALA A 1 12.94 3.51 -11.91
C ALA A 1 12.67 2.08 -12.39
N LEU A 2 12.27 1.18 -11.49
CA LEU A 2 11.82 -0.16 -11.86
C LEU A 2 10.43 -0.07 -12.48
N THR A 3 10.11 -0.98 -13.40
CA THR A 3 8.79 -1.02 -14.05
C THR A 3 7.86 -1.97 -13.27
N PRO A 4 6.75 -1.48 -12.69
CA PRO A 4 5.81 -2.33 -11.99
C PRO A 4 4.98 -3.18 -12.97
N VAL A 5 4.72 -4.44 -12.59
CA VAL A 5 3.80 -5.34 -13.28
C VAL A 5 2.55 -5.51 -12.43
N TYR A 6 1.39 -5.20 -13.01
CA TYR A 6 0.10 -5.27 -12.32
C TYR A 6 -0.61 -6.59 -12.66
N PRO A 7 -0.70 -7.57 -11.73
CA PRO A 7 -1.43 -8.80 -11.96
C PRO A 7 -2.94 -8.56 -12.04
N GLY A 8 -3.61 -9.34 -12.88
CA GLY A 8 -5.07 -9.40 -12.97
C GLY A 8 -5.70 -8.30 -13.83
N ALA A 9 -5.43 -7.03 -13.54
CA ALA A 9 -5.98 -5.89 -14.28
C ALA A 9 -5.03 -4.67 -14.25
N PRO A 10 -5.09 -3.76 -15.24
CA PRO A 10 -4.28 -2.54 -15.27
C PRO A 10 -4.50 -1.60 -14.06
N ASP A 11 -5.63 -1.71 -13.37
CA ASP A 11 -6.01 -0.96 -12.18
C ASP A 11 -5.93 -1.78 -10.89
N SER A 12 -5.22 -2.91 -10.92
CA SER A 12 -4.97 -3.75 -9.75
C SER A 12 -4.31 -2.95 -8.63
N THR A 13 -4.71 -3.21 -7.39
CA THR A 13 -4.06 -2.63 -6.20
C THR A 13 -2.88 -3.45 -5.72
N VAL A 14 -2.43 -4.43 -6.50
CA VAL A 14 -1.20 -5.19 -6.31
C VAL A 14 -0.30 -4.90 -7.49
N PHE A 15 0.99 -4.79 -7.24
CA PHE A 15 2.01 -4.77 -8.29
C PHE A 15 3.23 -5.55 -7.81
N TYR A 16 4.02 -6.02 -8.77
CA TYR A 16 5.34 -6.60 -8.53
C TYR A 16 6.40 -5.75 -9.20
N VAL A 17 7.58 -5.76 -8.60
CA VAL A 17 8.81 -5.25 -9.21
C VAL A 17 9.83 -6.37 -9.18
N GLU A 18 10.53 -6.56 -10.29
CA GLU A 18 11.68 -7.45 -10.32
C GLU A 18 12.87 -6.76 -9.66
N LEU A 19 13.47 -7.42 -8.67
CA LEU A 19 14.66 -6.89 -8.00
C LEU A 19 15.86 -6.97 -8.96
N PRO A 20 16.74 -5.96 -8.99
CA PRO A 20 17.95 -6.01 -9.83
C PRO A 20 18.91 -7.15 -9.47
N ALA A 21 18.84 -7.64 -8.23
CA ALA A 21 19.59 -8.77 -7.71
C ALA A 21 18.73 -9.55 -6.71
N PRO A 22 18.98 -10.87 -6.52
CA PRO A 22 18.34 -11.65 -5.45
C PRO A 22 18.60 -11.04 -4.08
N LEU A 23 17.62 -11.16 -3.18
CA LEU A 23 17.72 -10.78 -1.78
C LEU A 23 17.81 -12.06 -0.93
N GLU A 24 18.96 -12.32 -0.32
CA GLU A 24 19.19 -13.55 0.45
C GLU A 24 18.59 -13.44 1.86
N ALA A 25 18.52 -14.57 2.57
CA ALA A 25 18.02 -14.60 3.93
C ALA A 25 18.88 -13.74 4.87
N GLY A 26 18.28 -12.71 5.47
CA GLY A 26 18.96 -11.77 6.37
C GLY A 26 19.42 -10.48 5.70
N ASP A 27 19.35 -10.40 4.37
CA ASP A 27 19.64 -9.16 3.65
C ASP A 27 18.51 -8.14 3.79
N SER A 28 18.83 -6.89 3.50
CA SER A 28 17.89 -5.79 3.44
C SER A 28 18.11 -4.94 2.18
N LEU A 29 17.07 -4.23 1.78
CA LEU A 29 17.13 -3.22 0.74
C LEU A 29 16.24 -2.05 1.11
N ASP A 30 16.54 -0.89 0.53
CA ASP A 30 15.67 0.29 0.62
C ASP A 30 14.79 0.37 -0.64
N ALA A 31 13.48 0.44 -0.43
CA ALA A 31 12.51 0.62 -1.49
C ALA A 31 11.91 2.03 -1.41
N VAL A 32 12.21 2.86 -2.41
CA VAL A 32 11.57 4.17 -2.60
C VAL A 32 10.46 4.01 -3.62
N ILE A 33 9.24 4.30 -3.19
CA ILE A 33 8.05 4.16 -4.02
C ILE A 33 7.39 5.53 -4.07
N ASP A 34 7.20 6.04 -5.29
CA ASP A 34 6.32 7.18 -5.54
C ASP A 34 4.94 6.63 -5.92
N TRP A 35 3.89 7.08 -5.22
CA TRP A 35 2.54 6.62 -5.50
C TRP A 35 1.51 7.75 -5.40
N THR A 36 0.35 7.50 -6.00
CA THR A 36 -0.83 8.34 -5.85
C THR A 36 -2.01 7.44 -5.50
N ALA A 37 -2.74 7.80 -4.44
CA ALA A 37 -3.95 7.11 -4.04
C ALA A 37 -5.19 7.96 -4.34
N ARG A 38 -6.28 7.30 -4.71
CA ARG A 38 -7.59 7.93 -4.89
C ARG A 38 -8.50 7.53 -3.76
N LEU A 39 -9.23 8.48 -3.18
CA LEU A 39 -10.24 8.18 -2.17
C LEU A 39 -11.39 7.38 -2.75
N ALA A 40 -11.89 6.44 -1.95
CA ALA A 40 -13.15 5.79 -2.24
C ALA A 40 -14.30 6.82 -2.23
N THR A 41 -15.26 6.63 -3.12
CA THR A 41 -16.51 7.41 -3.14
C THR A 41 -17.40 7.08 -1.95
N GLU A 42 -17.31 5.86 -1.44
CA GLU A 42 -18.03 5.39 -0.26
C GLU A 42 -17.19 5.66 0.99
N PRO A 43 -17.64 6.52 1.93
CA PRO A 43 -16.88 6.85 3.13
C PRO A 43 -16.89 5.69 4.13
N ARG A 44 -15.88 4.83 4.05
CA ARG A 44 -15.60 3.78 5.05
C ARG A 44 -14.24 4.04 5.71
N ARG A 45 -13.37 3.03 5.72
CA ARG A 45 -11.99 3.11 6.24
C ARG A 45 -11.10 3.98 5.37
N GLN A 46 -11.47 4.10 4.10
CA GLN A 46 -10.95 5.07 3.17
C GLN A 46 -12.15 5.79 2.55
N GLY A 47 -12.09 7.11 2.39
CA GLY A 47 -13.12 7.89 1.70
C GLY A 47 -13.30 9.30 2.26
N ARG A 48 -14.29 10.03 1.74
CA ARG A 48 -14.56 11.43 2.10
C ARG A 48 -16.03 11.64 2.46
N ALA A 49 -16.28 12.37 3.54
CA ALA A 49 -17.59 12.90 3.89
C ALA A 49 -17.48 14.40 4.17
N GLY A 50 -17.87 15.25 3.21
CA GLY A 50 -17.71 16.70 3.34
C GLY A 50 -16.24 17.12 3.44
N ARG A 51 -15.83 17.61 4.62
CA ARG A 51 -14.44 17.98 4.94
C ARG A 51 -13.73 16.93 5.83
N HIS A 52 -14.37 15.80 6.09
CA HIS A 52 -13.80 14.69 6.83
C HIS A 52 -13.20 13.66 5.88
N TYR A 53 -11.99 13.21 6.18
CA TYR A 53 -11.20 12.31 5.35
C TYR A 53 -10.81 11.09 6.17
N ASN A 54 -11.25 9.91 5.71
CA ASN A 54 -10.74 8.64 6.22
C ASN A 54 -9.71 8.13 5.23
N TRP A 55 -8.53 7.80 5.72
CA TRP A 55 -7.40 7.46 4.87
C TRP A 55 -6.64 6.23 5.41
N ALA A 56 -7.35 5.13 5.70
CA ALA A 56 -6.71 3.85 6.01
C ALA A 56 -6.23 3.13 4.74
N HIS A 57 -5.28 2.19 4.90
CA HIS A 57 -4.74 1.35 3.81
C HIS A 57 -4.20 2.17 2.62
N TRP A 58 -3.47 3.24 2.93
CA TRP A 58 -3.22 4.33 2.00
C TRP A 58 -1.86 4.37 1.34
N TYR A 59 -0.95 3.52 1.82
CA TYR A 59 0.41 3.42 1.34
C TYR A 59 0.65 1.98 0.84
N PRO A 60 1.53 1.80 -0.16
CA PRO A 60 1.97 0.48 -0.60
C PRO A 60 2.57 -0.29 0.57
N ARG A 61 2.13 -1.54 0.75
CA ARG A 61 2.68 -2.46 1.75
C ARG A 61 3.29 -3.65 1.05
N ILE A 62 4.39 -4.15 1.60
CA ILE A 62 4.98 -5.41 1.13
C ILE A 62 4.05 -6.56 1.53
N ALA A 63 3.77 -7.46 0.58
CA ALA A 63 2.98 -8.66 0.84
C ALA A 63 3.69 -9.55 1.87
N VAL A 64 2.93 -10.32 2.66
CA VAL A 64 3.54 -11.24 3.62
C VAL A 64 4.09 -12.45 2.87
N TYR A 65 5.31 -12.87 3.16
CA TYR A 65 5.84 -14.15 2.65
C TYR A 65 5.53 -15.26 3.67
N GLY A 66 4.56 -16.12 3.33
CA GLY A 66 4.08 -17.22 4.16
C GLY A 66 4.62 -18.59 3.71
N ALA A 67 4.03 -19.66 4.26
CA ALA A 67 4.43 -21.04 3.96
C ALA A 67 4.21 -21.42 2.48
N ASP A 68 3.17 -20.86 1.85
CA ASP A 68 2.82 -21.11 0.44
C ASP A 68 3.36 -20.02 -0.52
N GLY A 69 4.28 -19.17 -0.04
CA GLY A 69 4.87 -18.06 -0.79
C GLY A 69 4.25 -16.70 -0.47
N TRP A 70 4.32 -15.77 -1.42
CA TRP A 70 3.80 -14.40 -1.24
C TRP A 70 2.27 -14.39 -1.14
N GLU A 71 1.75 -13.88 -0.03
CA GLU A 71 0.33 -13.68 0.20
C GLU A 71 -0.10 -12.30 -0.33
N TYR A 72 -0.42 -12.26 -1.61
CA TYR A 72 -0.97 -11.06 -2.25
C TYR A 72 -2.45 -11.25 -2.55
N ARG A 73 -3.27 -10.26 -2.17
CA ARG A 73 -4.65 -10.17 -2.62
C ARG A 73 -4.95 -8.75 -3.06
N PRO A 74 -5.53 -8.54 -4.25
CA PRO A 74 -6.09 -7.25 -4.62
C PRO A 74 -7.08 -6.78 -3.56
N HIS A 75 -7.16 -5.46 -3.40
CA HIS A 75 -8.08 -4.82 -2.49
C HIS A 75 -9.51 -5.20 -2.87
N ILE A 76 -10.22 -5.82 -1.93
CA ILE A 76 -11.62 -6.15 -2.07
C ILE A 76 -12.43 -5.38 -1.04
N ARG A 77 -13.65 -4.96 -1.41
CA ARG A 77 -14.53 -4.12 -0.58
C ARG A 77 -14.69 -4.57 0.89
N PRO A 78 -14.88 -5.87 1.21
CA PRO A 78 -15.03 -6.33 2.59
C PRO A 78 -13.73 -6.85 3.23
N GLY A 79 -12.59 -6.77 2.54
CA GLY A 79 -11.38 -7.49 2.93
C GLY A 79 -10.51 -6.78 3.96
N GLU A 80 -9.96 -7.56 4.88
CA GLU A 80 -8.71 -7.24 5.53
C GLU A 80 -7.54 -7.73 4.67
N LEU A 81 -6.40 -7.07 4.81
CA LEU A 81 -5.16 -7.49 4.15
C LEU A 81 -4.21 -7.99 5.24
N ASN A 82 -3.61 -9.16 5.01
CA ASN A 82 -2.53 -9.65 5.86
C ASN A 82 -1.35 -8.67 5.79
N GLY A 83 -0.74 -8.40 6.93
CA GLY A 83 0.37 -7.47 7.03
C GLY A 83 1.28 -7.85 8.20
N THR A 84 2.52 -7.41 8.12
CA THR A 84 3.50 -7.52 9.20
C THR A 84 3.46 -6.27 10.08
N PHE A 85 4.05 -6.38 11.27
CA PHE A 85 4.30 -5.21 12.10
C PHE A 85 5.47 -4.41 11.53
N GLY A 86 5.40 -3.08 11.66
CA GLY A 86 6.44 -2.18 11.20
C GLY A 86 6.56 -0.96 12.12
N ARG A 87 7.72 -0.30 12.05
CA ARG A 87 7.93 1.02 12.62
C ARG A 87 7.72 2.04 11.51
N TYR A 88 6.88 3.04 11.78
CA TYR A 88 6.55 4.08 10.81
C TYR A 88 7.02 5.43 11.32
N ASP A 89 7.69 6.17 10.45
CA ASP A 89 7.91 7.60 10.57
C ASP A 89 7.09 8.26 9.46
N VAL A 90 6.14 9.12 9.83
CA VAL A 90 5.10 9.62 8.93
C VAL A 90 5.08 11.14 8.99
N THR A 91 5.30 11.76 7.83
CA THR A 91 5.06 13.19 7.62
C THR A 91 3.76 13.37 6.86
N LEU A 92 2.88 14.24 7.38
CA LEU A 92 1.61 14.60 6.74
C LEU A 92 1.62 16.09 6.44
N GLU A 93 1.52 16.42 5.15
CA GLU A 93 1.36 17.79 4.68
C GLU A 93 -0.13 18.06 4.46
N LEU A 94 -0.71 18.92 5.30
CA LEU A 94 -2.15 19.19 5.33
C LEU A 94 -2.43 20.69 5.28
N PRO A 95 -3.61 21.12 4.80
CA PRO A 95 -4.05 22.50 4.97
C PRO A 95 -4.10 22.89 6.45
N ALA A 96 -3.75 24.14 6.76
CA ALA A 96 -3.59 24.62 8.14
C ALA A 96 -4.86 24.56 9.01
N ASP A 97 -6.03 24.39 8.40
CA ASP A 97 -7.33 24.30 9.07
C ASP A 97 -7.86 22.87 9.24
N HIS A 98 -7.00 21.86 9.02
CA HIS A 98 -7.30 20.46 9.28
C HIS A 98 -6.68 19.99 10.59
N VAL A 99 -7.37 19.04 11.23
CA VAL A 99 -6.93 18.39 12.46
C VAL A 99 -6.86 16.89 12.20
N LEU A 100 -5.85 16.24 12.78
CA LEU A 100 -5.62 14.80 12.72
C LEU A 100 -6.32 14.06 13.87
#